data_AF-A0A9E5UPI9-F1
#
_entry.id   AF-A0A9E5UPI9-F1
#
_cell.length_a   1.000
_cell.length_b   1.000
_cell.length_c   1.000
_cell.angle_alpha   90.00
_cell.angle_beta   90.00
_cell.angle_gamma   90.00
#
_symmetry.space_group_name_H-M   'P 1'
#
loop_
_entity.id
_entity.type
_entity.pdbx_description
1 polymer ?
#
loop_
_entity_poly.entity_id
_entity_poly.type
_entity_poly.pdbx_seq_one_letter_code
_entity_poly.pdbx_strand_id
1 'polypeptide(L)' 'MSLQDGVELAEFWVKTQIAYQKFSSNLQTCGGAVDIAVLTPGHFRWVQRKPFFGN' A
#
# COMPACT_ATOMS: atom_id res chain seq x y z
N MET A 1 -0.38 -16.27 -10.96
CA MET A 1 -0.08 -15.32 -9.87
C MET A 1 -0.99 -15.69 -8.70
N SER A 2 -0.41 -15.99 -7.55
CA SER A 2 -1.16 -16.25 -6.32
C SER A 2 -1.75 -14.95 -5.77
N LEU A 3 -2.72 -15.05 -4.85
CA LEU A 3 -3.23 -13.88 -4.13
C LEU A 3 -2.13 -13.18 -3.33
N GLN A 4 -1.19 -13.96 -2.79
CA GLN A 4 -0.04 -13.46 -2.05
C GLN A 4 0.91 -12.67 -2.96
N ASP A 5 1.21 -13.19 -4.15
CA ASP A 5 2.05 -12.49 -5.13
C ASP A 5 1.42 -11.13 -5.52
N GLY A 6 0.08 -11.09 -5.63
CA GLY A 6 -0.64 -9.85 -5.93
C GLY A 6 -0.54 -8.81 -4.81
N VAL A 7 -0.61 -9.26 -3.55
CA VAL A 7 -0.39 -8.40 -2.37
C VAL A 7 1.04 -7.85 -2.37
N GLU A 8 2.03 -8.70 -2.61
CA GLU A 8 3.44 -8.31 -2.62
C GLU A 8 3.76 -7.34 -3.76
N LEU A 9 3.21 -7.59 -4.95
CA LEU A 9 3.37 -6.70 -6.10
C LEU A 9 2.76 -5.32 -5.85
N ALA A 10 1.54 -5.26 -5.27
CA ALA A 10 0.89 -4.01 -4.94
C ALA A 10 1.69 -3.21 -3.91
N GLU A 11 2.21 -3.88 -2.87
CA GLU A 11 3.07 -3.25 -1.87
C GLU A 11 4.36 -2.71 -2.50
N PHE A 12 5.00 -3.50 -3.34
CA PHE A 12 6.23 -3.12 -4.04
C PHE A 12 6.03 -1.86 -4.89
N TRP A 13 4.94 -1.77 -5.66
CA TRP A 13 4.66 -0.59 -6.49
C TRP A 13 4.46 0.68 -5.65
N VAL A 14 3.65 0.61 -4.59
CA VAL A 14 3.40 1.78 -3.74
C VAL A 14 4.69 2.22 -3.04
N LYS A 15 5.46 1.28 -2.48
CA LYS A 15 6.75 1.59 -1.84
C LYS A 15 7.77 2.18 -2.82
N THR A 16 7.81 1.67 -4.04
CA THR A 16 8.69 2.18 -5.11
C THR A 16 8.33 3.61 -5.46
N GLN A 17 7.04 3.93 -5.62
CA GLN A 17 6.62 5.30 -5.92
C GLN A 17 6.91 6.26 -4.76
N ILE A 18 6.68 5.84 -3.52
CA ILE A 18 7.05 6.62 -2.33
C ILE A 18 8.56 6.88 -2.32
N ALA A 19 9.38 5.87 -2.63
CA ALA A 19 10.83 6.00 -2.67
C ALA A 19 11.28 6.93 -3.82
N TYR A 20 10.68 6.80 -5.00
CA TYR A 20 10.94 7.65 -6.15
C TYR A 20 10.63 9.12 -5.86
N GLN A 21 9.49 9.41 -5.24
CA GLN A 21 9.10 10.80 -4.93
C GLN A 21 10.07 11.51 -3.99
N LYS A 22 10.84 10.79 -3.16
CA LYS A 22 11.91 11.39 -2.33
C LYS A 22 13.03 12.02 -3.15
N PHE A 23 13.24 11.54 -4.37
CA PHE A 23 14.28 12.01 -5.28
C PHE A 23 13.73 12.81 -6.47
N SER A 24 12.40 12.89 -6.59
CA SER A 24 11.76 13.74 -7.60
C SER A 24 11.86 15.21 -7.18
N SER A 25 12.06 16.10 -8.15
CA SER A 25 12.01 17.56 -7.92
C SER A 25 10.58 18.10 -7.79
N ASN A 26 9.56 17.25 -7.99
CA ASN A 26 8.16 17.60 -7.84
C ASN A 26 7.72 17.56 -6.37
N LEU A 27 6.59 18.18 -6.07
CA LEU A 27 5.95 18.08 -4.76
C LEU A 27 5.66 16.61 -4.42
N GLN A 28 6.11 16.17 -3.24
CA GLN A 28 5.79 14.84 -2.74
C GLN A 28 4.30 14.76 -2.39
N THR A 29 3.57 13.89 -3.09
CA THR A 29 2.12 13.70 -2.94
C THR A 29 1.76 12.39 -2.26
N CYS A 30 2.70 11.44 -2.15
CA CYS A 30 2.48 10.16 -1.47
C CYS A 30 3.63 9.82 -0.51
N GLY A 31 3.30 9.09 0.56
CA GLY A 31 4.26 8.74 1.61
C GLY A 31 3.62 8.02 2.79
N GLY A 32 4.44 7.74 3.80
CA GLY A 32 4.02 7.08 5.02
C GLY A 32 3.86 5.56 4.87
N ALA A 33 3.24 4.94 5.88
CA ALA A 33 2.97 3.51 5.84
C ALA A 33 1.90 3.18 4.78
N VAL A 34 1.83 1.91 4.36
CA VAL A 34 0.89 1.44 3.33
C VAL A 34 -0.17 0.55 3.98
N ASP A 35 -1.44 0.78 3.65
CA ASP A 35 -2.55 -0.09 4.02
C ASP A 35 -2.93 -0.94 2.81
N ILE A 36 -3.18 -2.24 3.01
CA ILE A 36 -3.48 -3.20 1.95
C ILE A 36 -4.72 -3.99 2.34
N ALA A 37 -5.70 -4.01 1.43
CA ALA A 37 -6.88 -4.84 1.53
C ALA A 37 -7.01 -5.75 0.30
N VAL A 38 -7.55 -6.93 0.52
CA VAL A 38 -7.93 -7.87 -0.52
C VAL A 38 -9.45 -7.89 -0.64
N LEU A 39 -9.93 -7.84 -1.88
CA LEU A 39 -11.32 -8.06 -2.25
C LEU A 39 -11.43 -9.39 -2.99
N THR A 40 -12.30 -10.26 -2.51
CA THR A 40 -12.76 -11.45 -3.22
C THR A 40 -14.29 -11.40 -3.32
N PRO A 41 -14.94 -12.21 -4.17
CA PRO A 41 -16.39 -12.22 -4.25
C PRO A 41 -17.01 -12.42 -2.86
N GLY A 42 -17.77 -11.43 -2.39
CA GLY A 42 -18.45 -11.46 -1.09
C GLY A 42 -17.59 -11.16 0.14
N HIS A 43 -16.27 -10.97 -0.01
CA HIS A 43 -15.40 -10.71 1.14
C HIS A 43 -14.43 -9.55 0.92
N PHE A 44 -14.29 -8.76 1.96
CA PHE A 44 -13.28 -7.71 2.07
C PHE A 44 -12.44 -8.01 3.31
N ARG A 45 -11.11 -7.99 3.17
CA ARG A 45 -10.20 -8.22 4.30
C ARG A 45 -8.99 -7.31 4.22
N TRP A 46 -8.69 -6.64 5.34
CA TRP A 46 -7.40 -5.99 5.53
C TRP A 46 -6.30 -7.04 5.68
N VAL A 47 -5.29 -6.99 4.80
CA VAL A 47 -4.07 -7.79 4.91
C VAL A 47 -3.04 -7.06 5.77
N GLN A 48 -2.94 -5.75 5.58
CA GLN A 48 -2.11 -4.86 6.37
C GLN A 48 -2.91 -3.58 6.63
N ARG A 49 -3.01 -3.17 7.89
CA ARG A 49 -3.67 -1.92 8.26
C ARG A 49 -2.92 -1.29 9.41
N LYS A 50 -2.62 0.00 9.29
CA LYS A 50 -2.03 0.79 10.36
C LYS A 50 -2.95 0.80 11.58
N PRO A 51 -2.40 0.74 12.81
CA PRO A 51 -3.17 0.98 14.00
C PRO A 51 -3.77 2.39 13.93
N PHE A 52 -5.09 2.49 14.05
CA PHE A 52 -5.78 3.77 14.15
C PHE A 52 -5.71 4.22 15.61
N PHE A 53 -4.85 5.20 15.90
CA PHE A 53 -4.87 5.92 17.17
C PHE A 53 -5.82 7.11 17.02
N GLY A 54 -7.11 6.88 17.26
CA GLY A 54 -8.10 7.96 17.35
C GLY A 54 -7.99 8.67 18.69
N ASN A 55 -7.99 10.01 18.66
CA ASN A 55 -8.26 10.85 19.84
C ASN A 55 -9.76 10.95 20.08
#